data_AF-A0A1Y2WIT6-F1
#
_entry.id   AF-A0A1Y2WIT6-F1
#
_cell.length_a   1.000
_cell.length_b   1.000
_cell.length_c   1.000
_cell.angle_alpha   90.00
_cell.angle_beta   90.00
_cell.angle_gamma   90.00
#
_symmetry.space_group_name_H-M   'P 1'
#
loop_
_entity.id
_entity.type
_entity.pdbx_description
1 polymer ?
#
loop_
_entity_poly.entity_id
_entity_poly.type
_entity_poly.pdbx_seq_one_letter_code
_entity_poly.pdbx_strand_id
1 'polypeptide(L)'
;MTTMDKELQNRARDVIKHRIRPQDEVTAVRRHISHDLEQSLGTEQLNSPLSLVDLETAINTPEALQGTYREYVEAVRRNIEIRSEFAQLRLEHDDAVASLSLPSEDDNQAQLLELQLEVNALEQEHEKLSVVDKYFEELNRQPTAAPDFLDPDVMFQDCSPLPELPKELMEGFTQDREAPNREIQELLSRLQKAVLRNKLLAQREKQNFEKLKSKSPINPSSLSPEAQLHALNAVKDSLINWIETMLSKAGGEEDESSLESPSKPRQAGGGKFDREASIAEIQREYQQHIDLRKEILTSMAQLKQLNLKPPQKPEQQESPQEAISSTPSPEAFLLTPYLEKLQALSREQRGFIQEKSLINTSLSRQQQELNQILTHLVEESHLLPKYPAKKTDKPRQSFGAATKGANRSNVTGEVEPWINAAHSAQIATLEAVFEKVEEGQLAAEDAMQALDEVRKLLNKEVAEPEETHGEQGSAEPDMWMGEDEESGGTRVRRNREKKVEKQKGESIYAKLDGNLGLINE
;
A
#
# COMPACT_ATOMS: atom_id res chain seq x y z
N MET A 1 74.14 67.10 46.39
CA MET A 1 73.40 65.87 46.02
C MET A 1 72.35 65.44 47.03
N THR A 2 72.32 65.94 48.27
CA THR A 2 71.40 65.46 49.33
C THR A 2 70.01 66.14 49.37
N THR A 3 69.76 67.17 48.55
CA THR A 3 68.48 67.89 48.52
C THR A 3 67.50 67.32 47.50
N MET A 4 67.98 66.95 46.31
CA MET A 4 67.16 66.33 45.26
C MET A 4 66.57 64.98 45.69
N ASP A 5 67.36 64.16 46.40
CA ASP A 5 66.88 62.88 46.93
C ASP A 5 65.77 63.06 47.98
N LYS A 6 65.79 64.16 48.75
CA LYS A 6 64.73 64.47 49.71
C LYS A 6 63.44 64.90 49.02
N GLU A 7 63.53 65.67 47.93
CA GLU A 7 62.35 66.05 47.14
C GLU A 7 61.71 64.84 46.46
N LEU A 8 62.52 63.93 45.91
CA LEU A 8 62.04 62.69 45.30
C LEU A 8 61.38 61.76 46.33
N GLN A 9 61.96 61.64 47.54
CA GLN A 9 61.36 60.90 48.64
C GLN A 9 60.04 61.51 49.13
N ASN A 10 59.93 62.84 49.18
CA ASN A 10 58.71 63.50 49.58
C ASN A 10 57.61 63.33 48.52
N ARG A 11 57.94 63.46 47.24
CA ARG A 11 57.01 63.21 46.13
C ARG A 11 56.51 61.77 46.10
N ALA A 12 57.42 60.80 46.33
CA ALA A 12 57.05 59.39 46.44
C ALA A 12 56.13 59.14 47.64
N ARG A 13 56.41 59.74 48.81
CA ARG A 13 55.53 59.65 49.99
C ARG A 13 54.16 60.25 49.74
N ASP A 14 54.05 61.36 49.03
CA ASP A 14 52.76 61.99 48.74
C ASP A 14 51.94 61.17 47.74
N VAL A 15 52.57 60.61 46.71
CA VAL A 15 51.91 59.67 45.78
C VAL A 15 51.45 58.40 46.50
N ILE A 16 52.28 57.88 47.42
CA ILE A 16 51.94 56.71 48.24
C ILE A 16 50.80 57.03 49.20
N LYS A 17 50.79 58.19 49.87
CA LYS A 17 49.69 58.62 50.75
C LYS A 17 48.37 58.80 49.99
N HIS A 18 48.42 59.20 48.72
CA HIS A 18 47.22 59.32 47.90
C HIS A 18 46.69 57.96 47.40
N ARG A 19 47.57 56.95 47.29
CA ARG A 19 47.23 55.59 46.83
C ARG A 19 46.92 54.62 47.97
N ILE A 20 47.41 54.88 49.19
CA ILE A 20 47.20 54.08 50.39
C ILE A 20 46.09 54.74 51.21
N ARG A 21 44.98 54.02 51.41
CA ARG A 21 43.93 54.47 52.34
C ARG A 21 44.53 54.69 53.73
N PRO A 22 44.12 55.74 54.47
CA PRO A 22 44.65 56.01 55.80
C PRO A 22 44.45 54.79 56.70
N GLN A 23 45.44 54.53 57.58
CA GLN A 23 45.40 53.39 58.48
C GLN A 23 44.14 53.39 59.36
N ASP A 24 43.58 54.56 59.65
CA ASP A 24 42.35 54.72 60.42
C ASP A 24 41.11 54.20 59.66
N GLU A 25 41.02 54.42 58.34
CA GLU A 25 39.95 53.84 57.53
C GLU A 25 40.10 52.33 57.41
N VAL A 26 41.32 51.83 57.22
CA VAL A 26 41.58 50.39 57.12
C VAL A 26 41.26 49.70 58.45
N THR A 27 41.59 50.32 59.58
CA THR A 27 41.25 49.77 60.90
C THR A 27 39.76 49.92 61.21
N ALA A 28 39.09 50.98 60.77
CA ALA A 28 37.64 51.12 60.89
C ALA A 28 36.89 50.06 60.06
N VAL A 29 37.29 49.85 58.80
CA VAL A 29 36.73 48.80 57.94
C VAL A 29 37.02 47.42 58.52
N ARG A 30 38.24 47.18 59.02
CA ARG A 30 38.58 45.91 59.67
C ARG A 30 37.71 45.67 60.91
N ARG A 31 37.49 46.68 61.75
CA ARG A 31 36.61 46.57 62.92
C ARG A 31 35.17 46.30 62.52
N HIS A 32 34.68 46.96 61.48
CA HIS A 32 33.32 46.73 60.98
C HIS A 32 33.15 45.31 60.44
N ILE A 33 34.08 44.84 59.60
CA ILE A 33 34.08 43.46 59.08
C ILE A 33 34.21 42.45 60.22
N SER A 34 35.09 42.67 61.19
CA SER A 34 35.21 41.81 62.37
C SER A 34 33.89 41.75 63.14
N HIS A 35 33.22 42.88 63.33
CA HIS A 35 31.92 42.93 64.01
C HIS A 35 30.82 42.19 63.22
N ASP A 36 30.76 42.37 61.91
CA ASP A 36 29.77 41.70 61.06
C ASP A 36 30.01 40.19 60.99
N LEU A 37 31.27 39.77 61.02
CA LEU A 37 31.64 38.35 61.11
C LEU A 37 31.33 37.77 62.50
N GLU A 38 31.53 38.55 63.57
CA GLU A 38 31.16 38.14 64.94
C GLU A 38 29.64 37.93 65.07
N GLN A 39 28.84 38.78 64.41
CA GLN A 39 27.39 38.64 64.39
C GLN A 39 26.91 37.44 63.56
N SER A 40 27.61 37.06 62.49
CA SER A 40 27.17 36.03 61.54
C SER A 40 27.71 34.61 61.85
N LEU A 41 28.92 34.48 62.36
CA LEU A 41 29.57 33.19 62.69
C LEU A 41 29.64 32.90 64.21
N GLY A 42 29.40 33.91 65.06
CA GLY A 42 29.61 33.80 66.50
C GLY A 42 31.10 33.87 66.89
N THR A 43 31.37 34.28 68.13
CA THR A 43 32.73 34.55 68.63
C THR A 43 33.65 33.33 68.70
N GLU A 44 33.09 32.11 68.68
CA GLU A 44 33.86 30.88 68.84
C GLU A 44 34.54 30.42 67.53
N GLN A 45 33.92 30.67 66.37
CA GLN A 45 34.43 30.23 65.07
C GLN A 45 35.48 31.18 64.46
N LEU A 46 35.53 32.43 64.92
CA LEU A 46 36.50 33.45 64.48
C LEU A 46 37.93 33.21 64.96
N ASN A 47 38.11 32.38 65.99
CA ASN A 47 39.43 31.96 66.45
C ASN A 47 40.01 30.81 65.61
N SER A 48 39.20 30.23 64.71
CA SER A 48 39.62 29.20 63.75
C SER A 48 39.95 29.85 62.41
N PRO A 49 40.98 29.37 61.67
CA PRO A 49 41.20 29.85 60.30
C PRO A 49 39.95 29.59 59.45
N LEU A 50 39.46 30.63 58.78
CA LEU A 50 38.27 30.62 57.91
C LEU A 50 38.30 29.55 56.80
N SER A 51 39.45 28.89 56.57
CA SER A 51 39.58 27.77 55.64
C SER A 51 39.02 26.44 56.16
N LEU A 52 38.68 26.34 57.45
CA LEU A 52 38.18 25.13 58.10
C LEU A 52 36.70 25.21 58.51
N VAL A 53 35.98 26.25 58.07
CA VAL A 53 34.55 26.38 58.33
C VAL A 53 33.80 25.50 57.33
N ASP A 54 33.09 24.49 57.84
CA ASP A 54 32.24 23.62 57.01
C ASP A 54 31.16 24.44 56.30
N LEU A 55 31.01 24.22 54.98
CA LEU A 55 30.02 24.90 54.13
C LEU A 55 28.56 24.68 54.57
N GLU A 56 28.32 23.76 55.51
CA GLU A 56 27.00 23.44 56.05
C GLU A 56 26.64 24.24 57.31
N THR A 57 27.54 25.08 57.83
CA THR A 57 27.21 25.93 58.97
C THR A 57 26.16 26.98 58.56
N ALA A 58 25.00 26.93 59.22
CA ALA A 58 23.89 27.84 58.99
C ALA A 58 24.27 29.27 59.40
N ILE A 59 24.78 30.04 58.44
CA ILE A 59 25.08 31.46 58.63
C ILE A 59 23.76 32.18 58.89
N ASN A 60 23.60 32.71 60.11
CA ASN A 60 22.51 33.62 60.43
C ASN A 60 22.74 34.90 59.62
N THR A 61 21.87 35.15 58.64
CA THR A 61 21.92 36.37 57.84
C THR A 61 21.72 37.57 58.76
N PRO A 62 22.71 38.46 58.90
CA PRO A 62 22.53 39.66 59.70
C PRO A 62 21.43 40.51 59.06
N GLU A 63 20.52 41.02 59.89
CA GLU A 63 19.36 41.84 59.53
C GLU A 63 19.76 43.17 58.82
N ALA A 64 21.05 43.46 58.79
CA ALA A 64 21.68 44.60 58.11
C ALA A 64 21.85 44.45 56.60
N LEU A 65 21.62 43.27 56.02
CA LEU A 65 21.66 43.08 54.56
C LEU A 65 20.37 43.63 53.92
N GLN A 66 20.38 44.91 53.53
CA GLN A 66 19.25 45.55 52.84
C GLN A 66 19.49 45.66 51.32
N GLY A 67 18.43 45.45 50.53
CA GLY A 67 18.42 45.64 49.08
C GLY A 67 18.81 44.41 48.26
N THR A 68 19.43 44.64 47.10
CA THR A 68 19.74 43.62 46.07
C THR A 68 20.61 42.47 46.55
N TYR A 69 21.47 42.72 47.55
CA TYR A 69 22.31 41.67 48.13
C TYR A 69 21.48 40.64 48.91
N ARG A 70 20.41 41.07 49.60
CA ARG A 70 19.48 40.14 50.25
C ARG A 70 18.74 39.29 49.24
N GLU A 71 18.23 39.91 48.17
CA GLU A 71 17.56 39.20 47.08
C GLU A 71 18.50 38.18 46.42
N TYR A 72 19.78 38.54 46.23
CA TYR A 72 20.79 37.61 45.73
C TYR A 72 21.02 36.43 46.67
N VAL A 73 21.20 36.67 47.98
CA VAL A 73 21.38 35.59 48.96
C VAL A 73 20.14 34.69 49.05
N GLU A 74 18.94 35.26 49.02
CA GLU A 74 17.70 34.49 48.98
C GLU A 74 17.56 33.69 47.68
N ALA A 75 17.94 34.25 46.53
CA ALA A 75 17.93 33.55 45.25
C ALA A 75 18.94 32.40 45.22
N VAL A 76 20.13 32.58 45.79
CA VAL A 76 21.13 31.52 45.93
C VAL A 76 20.64 30.41 46.84
N ARG A 77 20.00 30.74 47.98
CA ARG A 77 19.38 29.74 48.87
C ARG A 77 18.31 28.93 48.16
N ARG A 78 17.36 29.59 47.48
CA ARG A 78 16.34 28.93 46.67
C ARG A 78 16.96 28.06 45.57
N ASN A 79 18.05 28.51 44.94
CA ASN A 79 18.73 27.69 43.92
C ASN A 79 19.35 26.43 44.51
N ILE A 80 19.94 26.51 45.69
CA ILE A 80 20.50 25.35 46.41
C ILE A 80 19.37 24.38 46.79
N GLU A 81 18.25 24.90 47.32
CA GLU A 81 17.05 24.11 47.63
C GLU A 81 16.53 23.39 46.39
N ILE A 82 16.28 24.10 45.29
CA ILE A 82 15.81 23.51 44.02
C ILE A 82 16.80 22.47 43.49
N ARG A 83 18.11 22.71 43.58
CA ARG A 83 19.11 21.72 43.15
C ARG A 83 19.07 20.46 44.01
N SER A 84 18.85 20.61 45.32
CA SER A 84 18.72 19.48 46.24
C SER A 84 17.44 18.68 45.99
N GLU A 85 16.31 19.36 45.76
CA GLU A 85 15.03 18.74 45.40
C GLU A 85 15.13 18.04 44.04
N PHE A 86 15.77 18.66 43.06
CA PHE A 86 16.02 18.04 41.76
C PHE A 86 16.91 16.79 41.86
N ALA A 87 17.94 16.83 42.71
CA ALA A 87 18.77 15.66 42.96
C ALA A 87 17.98 14.53 43.64
N GLN A 88 17.09 14.85 44.58
CA GLN A 88 16.19 13.88 45.21
C GLN A 88 15.20 13.29 44.21
N LEU A 89 14.54 14.13 43.40
CA LEU A 89 13.62 13.68 42.33
C LEU A 89 14.31 12.80 41.30
N ARG A 90 15.57 13.09 40.98
CA ARG A 90 16.36 12.27 40.08
C ARG A 90 16.65 10.89 40.67
N LEU A 91 16.99 10.82 41.96
CA LEU A 91 17.18 9.55 42.65
C LEU A 91 15.87 8.76 42.72
N GLU A 92 14.75 9.41 43.04
CA GLU A 92 13.43 8.77 43.04
C GLU A 92 13.03 8.26 41.65
N HIS A 93 13.32 9.02 40.60
CA HIS A 93 13.13 8.59 39.22
C HIS A 93 14.03 7.39 38.87
N ASP A 94 15.31 7.43 39.23
CA ASP A 94 16.23 6.33 38.96
C ASP A 94 15.83 5.05 39.72
N ASP A 95 15.35 5.18 40.96
CA ASP A 95 14.77 4.09 41.75
C ASP A 95 13.46 3.56 41.16
N ALA A 96 12.58 4.45 40.68
CA ALA A 96 11.34 4.08 39.99
C ALA A 96 11.62 3.35 38.68
N VAL A 97 12.59 3.82 37.90
CA VAL A 97 13.05 3.17 36.67
C VAL A 97 13.76 1.85 36.96
N ALA A 98 14.50 1.72 38.06
CA ALA A 98 15.09 0.46 38.48
C ALA A 98 14.06 -0.57 38.97
N SER A 99 12.93 -0.10 39.52
CA SER A 99 11.81 -0.94 39.98
C SER A 99 10.91 -1.42 38.84
N LEU A 100 10.88 -0.68 37.73
CA LEU A 100 10.26 -1.09 36.48
C LEU A 100 11.26 -2.00 35.75
N SER A 101 10.89 -3.28 35.58
CA SER A 101 11.67 -4.19 34.74
C SER A 101 11.90 -3.52 33.39
N LEU A 102 13.15 -3.37 32.94
CA LEU A 102 13.48 -2.74 31.65
C LEU A 102 12.56 -3.35 30.58
N PRO A 103 11.65 -2.55 29.98
CA PRO A 103 10.93 -3.00 28.79
C PRO A 103 11.98 -3.31 27.73
N SER A 104 11.78 -4.39 26.97
CA SER A 104 12.62 -4.65 25.81
C SER A 104 12.62 -3.39 24.93
N GLU A 105 13.73 -3.06 24.25
CA GLU A 105 13.76 -1.97 23.27
C GLU A 105 12.59 -2.09 22.27
N ASP A 106 12.14 -3.31 21.99
CA ASP A 106 10.97 -3.63 21.17
C ASP A 106 9.64 -3.15 21.78
N ASP A 107 9.46 -3.23 23.10
CA ASP A 107 8.25 -2.77 23.80
C ASP A 107 8.15 -1.24 23.82
N ASN A 108 9.30 -0.56 23.97
CA ASN A 108 9.37 0.90 23.91
C ASN A 108 9.11 1.42 22.47
N GLN A 109 9.60 0.70 21.46
CA GLN A 109 9.30 1.01 20.06
C GLN A 109 7.83 0.75 19.73
N ALA A 110 7.23 -0.32 20.25
CA ALA A 110 5.81 -0.59 20.08
C ALA A 110 4.93 0.51 20.72
N GLN A 111 5.26 0.94 21.94
CA GLN A 111 4.54 2.04 22.60
C GLN A 111 4.71 3.38 21.88
N LEU A 112 5.89 3.67 21.33
CA LEU A 112 6.12 4.88 20.53
C LEU A 112 5.30 4.87 19.23
N LEU A 113 5.22 3.72 18.56
CA LEU A 113 4.40 3.55 17.36
C LEU A 113 2.91 3.66 17.68
N GLU A 114 2.45 3.09 18.79
CA GLU A 114 1.07 3.22 19.24
C GLU A 114 0.70 4.67 19.54
N LEU A 115 1.58 5.41 20.22
CA LEU A 115 1.40 6.83 20.49
C LEU A 115 1.41 7.66 19.20
N GLN A 116 2.26 7.33 18.23
CA GLN A 116 2.26 7.99 16.91
C GLN A 116 0.98 7.72 16.12
N LEU A 117 0.43 6.51 16.20
CA LEU A 117 -0.85 6.18 15.58
C LEU A 117 -2.00 6.94 16.24
N GLU A 118 -2.00 7.07 17.56
CA GLU A 118 -2.99 7.84 18.29
C GLU A 118 -2.92 9.34 17.93
N VAL A 119 -1.72 9.91 17.87
CA VAL A 119 -1.51 11.29 17.43
C VAL A 119 -2.03 11.50 16.00
N ASN A 120 -1.72 10.58 15.08
CA ASN A 120 -2.21 10.67 13.71
C ASN A 120 -3.74 10.58 13.64
N ALA A 121 -4.37 9.71 14.44
CA ALA A 121 -5.82 9.61 14.53
C ALA A 121 -6.44 10.92 15.05
N LEU A 122 -5.84 11.54 16.06
CA LEU A 122 -6.28 12.83 16.59
C LEU A 122 -6.09 13.98 15.58
N GLU A 123 -5.00 13.98 14.82
CA GLU A 123 -4.78 14.95 13.74
C GLU A 123 -5.85 14.82 12.64
N GLN A 124 -6.18 13.59 12.23
CA GLN A 124 -7.26 13.35 11.27
C GLN A 124 -8.62 13.82 11.78
N GLU A 125 -8.95 13.56 13.05
CA GLU A 125 -10.20 14.06 13.66
C GLU A 125 -10.21 15.59 13.73
N HIS A 126 -9.10 16.21 14.08
CA HIS A 126 -8.96 17.66 14.06
C HIS A 126 -9.12 18.25 12.65
N GLU A 127 -8.56 17.61 11.62
CA GLU A 127 -8.76 18.04 10.23
C GLU A 127 -10.22 17.96 9.80
N LYS A 128 -10.92 16.87 10.15
CA LYS A 128 -12.36 16.72 9.88
C LYS A 128 -13.17 17.82 10.57
N LEU A 129 -12.89 18.09 11.84
CA LEU A 129 -13.56 19.15 12.58
C LEU A 129 -13.24 20.54 12.00
N SER A 130 -11.99 20.79 11.60
CA SER A 130 -11.62 22.04 10.94
C SER A 130 -12.35 22.26 9.61
N VAL A 131 -12.60 21.19 8.85
CA VAL A 131 -13.41 21.26 7.62
C VAL A 131 -14.86 21.61 7.95
N VAL A 132 -15.43 20.96 8.97
CA VAL A 132 -16.79 21.27 9.45
C VAL A 132 -16.89 22.72 9.94
N ASP A 133 -15.92 23.21 10.71
CA ASP A 133 -15.86 24.60 11.18
C ASP A 133 -15.74 25.59 10.01
N LYS A 134 -14.95 25.27 8.98
CA LYS A 134 -14.88 26.09 7.76
C LYS A 134 -16.23 26.16 7.05
N TYR A 135 -16.95 25.02 6.92
CA TYR A 135 -18.29 25.03 6.34
C TYR A 135 -19.30 25.76 7.20
N PHE A 136 -19.19 25.71 8.53
CA PHE A 136 -20.01 26.53 9.43
C PHE A 136 -19.68 28.01 9.30
N GLU A 137 -18.42 28.39 9.16
CA GLU A 137 -18.02 29.77 8.88
C GLU A 137 -18.54 30.24 7.51
N GLU A 138 -18.44 29.42 6.47
CA GLU A 138 -18.99 29.71 5.15
C GLU A 138 -20.50 29.85 5.19
N LEU A 139 -21.19 28.96 5.91
CA LEU A 139 -22.64 29.04 6.10
C LEU A 139 -23.05 30.27 6.91
N ASN A 140 -22.26 30.66 7.91
CA ASN A 140 -22.46 31.90 8.67
C ASN A 140 -22.13 33.15 7.85
N ARG A 141 -21.24 33.05 6.85
CA ARG A 141 -20.94 34.11 5.87
C ARG A 141 -22.00 34.18 4.77
N GLN A 142 -22.70 33.08 4.47
CA GLN A 142 -23.83 33.10 3.55
C GLN A 142 -25.04 33.76 4.23
N PRO A 143 -25.74 34.70 3.57
CA PRO A 143 -26.80 35.49 4.17
C PRO A 143 -28.13 34.71 4.28
N THR A 144 -28.09 33.45 4.70
CA THR A 144 -29.29 32.62 4.91
C THR A 144 -30.15 33.11 6.09
N ALA A 145 -29.63 34.05 6.90
CA ALA A 145 -30.35 34.74 7.96
C ALA A 145 -30.90 36.12 7.56
N ALA A 146 -30.71 36.56 6.31
CA ALA A 146 -31.44 37.71 5.78
C ALA A 146 -32.85 37.24 5.36
N PRO A 147 -33.93 37.90 5.81
CA PRO A 147 -35.30 37.48 5.51
C PRO A 147 -35.63 37.48 4.01
N ASP A 148 -34.78 38.08 3.18
CA ASP A 148 -34.96 38.26 1.74
C ASP A 148 -34.14 37.26 0.88
N PHE A 149 -33.33 36.37 1.49
CA PHE A 149 -32.44 35.46 0.75
C PHE A 149 -33.16 34.30 0.04
N LEU A 150 -34.36 33.95 0.50
CA LEU A 150 -35.20 32.92 -0.11
C LEU A 150 -36.27 33.51 -1.04
N ASP A 151 -36.21 34.81 -1.34
CA ASP A 151 -37.17 35.45 -2.24
C ASP A 151 -36.78 35.13 -3.69
N PRO A 152 -37.61 34.36 -4.43
CA PRO A 152 -37.25 33.85 -5.76
C PRO A 152 -36.94 34.98 -6.74
N ASP A 153 -37.57 36.14 -6.59
CA ASP A 153 -37.36 37.30 -7.45
C ASP A 153 -35.98 37.96 -7.28
N VAL A 154 -35.29 37.75 -6.15
CA VAL A 154 -33.93 38.25 -5.91
C VAL A 154 -32.90 37.19 -6.30
N MET A 155 -33.20 35.91 -6.11
CA MET A 155 -32.32 34.80 -6.52
C MET A 155 -32.13 34.69 -8.04
N PHE A 156 -33.15 35.05 -8.83
CA PHE A 156 -33.11 34.95 -10.29
C PHE A 156 -32.79 36.27 -11.00
N GLN A 157 -32.49 37.36 -10.28
CA GLN A 157 -32.20 38.66 -10.89
C GLN A 157 -30.93 38.69 -11.75
N ASP A 158 -29.90 37.92 -11.36
CA ASP A 158 -28.63 37.81 -12.10
C ASP A 158 -28.60 36.60 -13.06
N CYS A 159 -29.67 35.81 -13.09
CA CYS A 159 -29.82 34.70 -14.04
C CYS A 159 -30.50 35.20 -15.31
N SER A 160 -29.94 34.88 -16.49
CA SER A 160 -30.66 35.05 -17.75
C SER A 160 -32.01 34.30 -17.68
N PRO A 161 -33.12 34.83 -18.24
CA PRO A 161 -34.42 34.17 -18.16
C PRO A 161 -34.27 32.73 -18.63
N LEU A 162 -34.69 31.78 -17.79
CA LEU A 162 -34.57 30.36 -18.10
C LEU A 162 -35.26 30.10 -19.45
N PRO A 163 -34.64 29.33 -20.35
CA PRO A 163 -35.29 28.97 -21.60
C PRO A 163 -36.61 28.27 -21.28
N GLU A 164 -37.72 28.74 -21.86
CA GLU A 164 -39.03 28.11 -21.68
C GLU A 164 -38.91 26.62 -21.98
N LEU A 165 -39.14 25.79 -20.96
CA LEU A 165 -39.08 24.35 -21.12
C LEU A 165 -40.14 23.92 -22.16
N PRO A 166 -39.79 23.01 -23.08
CA PRO A 166 -40.75 22.45 -24.02
C PRO A 166 -41.98 21.91 -23.28
N LYS A 167 -43.17 22.30 -23.72
CA LYS A 167 -44.46 21.90 -23.12
C LYS A 167 -44.63 20.37 -23.04
N GLU A 168 -43.89 19.62 -23.85
CA GLU A 168 -43.78 18.16 -23.86
C GLU A 168 -43.21 17.59 -22.54
N LEU A 169 -42.29 18.30 -21.87
CA LEU A 169 -41.76 17.87 -20.56
C LEU A 169 -42.74 18.13 -19.42
N MET A 170 -43.61 19.14 -19.54
CA MET A 170 -44.66 19.40 -18.56
C MET A 170 -45.83 18.41 -18.66
N GLU A 171 -46.19 17.99 -19.87
CA GLU A 171 -47.20 16.92 -20.07
C GLU A 171 -46.70 15.55 -19.53
N GLY A 172 -45.39 15.28 -19.62
CA GLY A 172 -44.78 14.06 -19.06
C GLY A 172 -44.92 13.89 -17.54
N PHE A 173 -45.05 14.98 -16.78
CA PHE A 173 -45.28 14.90 -15.31
C PHE A 173 -46.76 14.71 -14.94
N THR A 174 -47.70 14.96 -15.85
CA THR A 174 -49.14 14.89 -15.56
C THR A 174 -49.83 13.68 -16.19
N GLN A 175 -49.17 12.99 -17.13
CA GLN A 175 -49.76 11.90 -17.91
C GLN A 175 -48.96 10.60 -17.85
N ASP A 176 -48.57 10.14 -16.66
CA ASP A 176 -48.51 8.70 -16.34
C ASP A 176 -48.11 8.48 -14.88
N ARG A 177 -49.10 8.38 -13.99
CA ARG A 177 -48.84 8.05 -12.58
C ARG A 177 -48.74 6.53 -12.35
N GLU A 178 -49.02 5.70 -13.35
CA GLU A 178 -49.06 4.24 -13.20
C GLU A 178 -47.91 3.51 -13.92
N ALA A 179 -47.40 4.04 -15.04
CA ALA A 179 -46.24 3.48 -15.75
C ALA A 179 -44.93 3.51 -14.94
N PRO A 180 -44.50 4.62 -14.29
CA PRO A 180 -43.25 4.63 -13.53
C PRO A 180 -43.34 3.76 -12.26
N ASN A 181 -44.55 3.53 -11.72
CA ASN A 181 -44.73 2.66 -10.56
C ASN A 181 -44.49 1.18 -10.87
N ARG A 182 -44.80 0.71 -12.09
CA ARG A 182 -44.49 -0.67 -12.51
C ARG A 182 -43.00 -0.85 -12.75
N GLU A 183 -42.35 0.09 -13.42
CA GLU A 183 -40.90 0.08 -13.64
C GLU A 183 -40.13 0.12 -12.31
N ILE A 184 -40.57 0.95 -11.36
CA ILE A 184 -40.01 0.98 -10.00
C ILE A 184 -40.24 -0.35 -9.27
N GLN A 185 -41.41 -0.98 -9.40
CA GLN A 185 -41.67 -2.29 -8.79
C GLN A 185 -40.85 -3.41 -9.44
N GLU A 186 -40.61 -3.36 -10.75
CA GLU A 186 -39.75 -4.29 -11.46
C GLU A 186 -38.28 -4.13 -11.02
N LEU A 187 -37.79 -2.89 -10.93
CA LEU A 187 -36.47 -2.57 -10.39
C LEU A 187 -36.32 -3.04 -8.94
N LEU A 188 -37.33 -2.83 -8.11
CA LEU A 188 -37.36 -3.28 -6.71
C LEU A 188 -37.35 -4.81 -6.63
N SER A 189 -38.12 -5.50 -7.49
CA SER A 189 -38.12 -6.97 -7.56
C SER A 189 -36.78 -7.52 -8.06
N ARG A 190 -36.11 -6.83 -9.00
CA ARG A 190 -34.77 -7.18 -9.50
C ARG A 190 -33.73 -7.01 -8.40
N LEU A 191 -33.81 -5.91 -7.64
CA LEU A 191 -32.95 -5.66 -6.50
C LEU A 191 -33.17 -6.71 -5.41
N GLN A 192 -34.43 -7.01 -5.05
CA GLN A 192 -34.74 -8.06 -4.07
C GLN A 192 -34.18 -9.43 -4.48
N LYS A 193 -34.34 -9.81 -5.76
CA LYS A 193 -33.76 -11.04 -6.31
C LYS A 193 -32.23 -11.03 -6.26
N ALA A 194 -31.59 -9.92 -6.61
CA ALA A 194 -30.14 -9.75 -6.56
C ALA A 194 -29.62 -9.84 -5.11
N VAL A 195 -30.28 -9.17 -4.17
CA VAL A 195 -29.94 -9.21 -2.74
C VAL A 195 -30.09 -10.62 -2.17
N LEU A 196 -31.17 -11.32 -2.49
CA LEU A 196 -31.36 -12.71 -2.06
C LEU A 196 -30.29 -13.64 -2.65
N ARG A 197 -29.98 -13.49 -3.95
CA ARG A 197 -28.91 -14.26 -4.60
C ARG A 197 -27.56 -14.01 -3.94
N ASN A 198 -27.22 -12.75 -3.69
CA ASN A 198 -25.96 -12.37 -3.03
C ASN A 198 -25.91 -12.89 -1.59
N LYS A 199 -27.02 -12.84 -0.85
CA LYS A 199 -27.10 -13.41 0.50
C LYS A 199 -26.86 -14.92 0.51
N LEU A 200 -27.42 -15.65 -0.46
CA LEU A 200 -27.18 -17.10 -0.59
C LEU A 200 -25.73 -17.41 -0.97
N LEU A 201 -25.12 -16.62 -1.87
CA LEU A 201 -23.71 -16.76 -2.22
C LEU A 201 -22.81 -16.51 -1.01
N ALA A 202 -23.04 -15.42 -0.28
CA ALA A 202 -22.30 -15.10 0.94
C ALA A 202 -22.45 -16.19 2.03
N GLN A 203 -23.65 -16.76 2.18
CA GLN A 203 -23.87 -17.87 3.10
C GLN A 203 -23.12 -19.14 2.68
N ARG A 204 -23.10 -19.44 1.38
CA ARG A 204 -22.34 -20.57 0.83
C ARG A 204 -20.83 -20.39 1.03
N GLU A 205 -20.31 -19.19 0.78
CA GLU A 205 -18.91 -18.86 1.01
C GLU A 205 -18.53 -18.97 2.49
N LYS A 206 -19.38 -18.46 3.39
CA LYS A 206 -19.18 -18.61 4.83
C LYS A 206 -19.13 -20.08 5.26
N GLN A 207 -20.06 -20.91 4.76
CA GLN A 207 -20.04 -22.35 5.03
C GLN A 207 -18.79 -23.03 4.47
N ASN A 208 -18.34 -22.64 3.27
CA ASN A 208 -17.11 -23.15 2.69
C ASN A 208 -15.88 -22.74 3.51
N PHE A 209 -15.85 -21.50 4.01
CA PHE A 209 -14.80 -21.03 4.91
C PHE A 209 -14.77 -21.81 6.23
N GLU A 210 -15.93 -22.04 6.86
CA GLU A 210 -16.03 -22.86 8.07
C GLU A 210 -15.58 -24.31 7.81
N LYS A 211 -15.96 -24.90 6.67
CA LYS A 211 -15.49 -26.23 6.26
C LYS A 211 -13.97 -26.26 6.09
N LEU A 212 -13.38 -25.29 5.38
CA LEU A 212 -11.92 -25.19 5.21
C LEU A 212 -11.20 -25.00 6.55
N LYS A 213 -11.73 -24.15 7.43
CA LYS A 213 -11.20 -23.94 8.78
C LYS A 213 -11.24 -25.22 9.62
N SER A 214 -12.29 -26.03 9.48
CA SER A 214 -12.39 -27.33 10.16
C SER A 214 -11.44 -28.38 9.59
N LYS A 215 -11.21 -28.37 8.27
CA LYS A 215 -10.28 -29.30 7.58
C LYS A 215 -8.81 -28.98 7.87
N SER A 216 -8.48 -27.70 8.03
CA SER A 216 -7.12 -27.23 8.29
C SER A 216 -7.11 -26.19 9.41
N PRO A 217 -7.06 -26.58 10.69
CA PRO A 217 -6.85 -25.65 11.80
C PRO A 217 -5.38 -25.18 11.77
N ILE A 218 -5.10 -24.23 10.88
CA ILE A 218 -3.78 -23.62 10.77
C ILE A 218 -3.62 -22.68 11.96
N ASN A 219 -2.79 -23.07 12.93
CA ASN A 219 -2.36 -22.19 14.00
C ASN A 219 -1.32 -21.20 13.42
N PRO A 220 -1.59 -19.88 13.44
CA PRO A 220 -0.68 -18.90 12.83
C PRO A 220 0.68 -18.84 13.53
N SER A 221 0.78 -19.33 14.77
CA SER A 221 2.01 -19.36 15.57
C SER A 221 2.92 -20.57 15.31
N SER A 222 2.47 -21.58 14.56
CA SER A 222 3.27 -22.79 14.25
C SER A 222 3.84 -22.79 12.83
N LEU A 223 3.62 -21.72 12.06
CA LEU A 223 4.08 -21.60 10.68
C LEU A 223 5.47 -20.96 10.61
N SER A 224 6.26 -21.37 9.63
CA SER A 224 7.53 -20.71 9.30
C SER A 224 7.30 -19.23 8.96
N PRO A 225 8.12 -18.30 9.46
CA PRO A 225 7.95 -16.85 9.21
C PRO A 225 7.98 -16.51 7.71
N GLU A 226 8.70 -17.29 6.90
CA GLU A 226 8.74 -17.13 5.44
C GLU A 226 7.40 -17.49 4.77
N ALA A 227 6.73 -18.54 5.25
CA ALA A 227 5.40 -18.92 4.77
C ALA A 227 4.33 -17.90 5.21
N GLN A 228 4.49 -17.30 6.40
CA GLN A 228 3.64 -16.21 6.87
C GLN A 228 3.79 -14.95 6.03
N LEU A 229 5.02 -14.56 5.69
CA LEU A 229 5.29 -13.42 4.80
C LEU A 229 4.75 -13.66 3.40
N HIS A 230 4.94 -14.87 2.84
CA HIS A 230 4.38 -15.22 1.53
C HIS A 230 2.84 -15.22 1.54
N ALA A 231 2.21 -15.78 2.58
CA ALA A 231 0.76 -15.75 2.73
C ALA A 231 0.23 -14.32 2.88
N LEU A 232 0.91 -13.47 3.66
CA LEU A 232 0.53 -12.08 3.85
C LEU A 232 0.70 -11.26 2.56
N ASN A 233 1.75 -11.52 1.80
CA ASN A 233 1.94 -10.89 0.49
C ASN A 233 0.87 -11.37 -0.51
N ALA A 234 0.50 -12.66 -0.50
CA ALA A 234 -0.58 -13.18 -1.33
C ALA A 234 -1.95 -12.59 -0.94
N VAL A 235 -2.21 -12.37 0.36
CA VAL A 235 -3.42 -11.68 0.84
C VAL A 235 -3.41 -10.23 0.39
N LYS A 236 -2.26 -9.54 0.50
CA LYS A 236 -2.09 -8.17 0.01
C LYS A 236 -2.35 -8.08 -1.49
N ASP A 237 -1.75 -8.95 -2.31
CA ASP A 237 -1.92 -8.95 -3.76
C ASP A 237 -3.37 -9.27 -4.15
N SER A 238 -4.02 -10.20 -3.45
CA SER A 238 -5.45 -10.50 -3.62
C SER A 238 -6.34 -9.30 -3.26
N LEU A 239 -6.05 -8.62 -2.16
CA LEU A 239 -6.77 -7.42 -1.74
C LEU A 239 -6.59 -6.27 -2.74
N ILE A 240 -5.36 -6.05 -3.22
CA ILE A 240 -5.07 -5.07 -4.26
C ILE A 240 -5.87 -5.40 -5.52
N ASN A 241 -5.83 -6.64 -6.00
CA ASN A 241 -6.59 -7.05 -7.17
C ASN A 241 -8.11 -6.90 -6.96
N TRP A 242 -8.64 -7.20 -5.76
CA TRP A 242 -10.05 -6.98 -5.42
C TRP A 242 -10.41 -5.50 -5.43
N ILE A 243 -9.57 -4.64 -4.84
CA ILE A 243 -9.76 -3.19 -4.86
C ILE A 243 -9.69 -2.67 -6.30
N GLU A 244 -8.71 -3.10 -7.09
CA GLU A 244 -8.55 -2.71 -8.49
C GLU A 244 -9.75 -3.16 -9.35
N THR A 245 -10.26 -4.38 -9.16
CA THR A 245 -11.47 -4.84 -9.85
C THR A 245 -12.73 -4.12 -9.37
N MET A 246 -12.86 -3.81 -8.08
CA MET A 246 -13.99 -3.04 -7.56
C MET A 246 -13.94 -1.58 -8.03
N LEU A 247 -12.75 -0.97 -8.09
CA LEU A 247 -12.55 0.37 -8.63
C LEU A 247 -12.78 0.41 -10.16
N SER A 248 -12.38 -0.64 -10.89
CA SER A 248 -12.67 -0.77 -12.32
C SER A 248 -14.18 -0.89 -12.57
N LYS A 249 -14.89 -1.69 -11.77
CA LYS A 249 -16.35 -1.82 -11.84
C LYS A 249 -17.11 -0.57 -11.40
N ALA A 250 -16.54 0.22 -10.49
CA ALA A 250 -17.12 1.50 -10.06
C ALA A 250 -16.78 2.65 -11.04
N GLY A 251 -15.71 2.51 -11.82
CA GLY A 251 -15.19 3.54 -12.74
C GLY A 251 -15.72 3.51 -14.17
N GLY A 252 -16.44 2.45 -14.58
CA GLY A 252 -17.09 2.41 -15.88
C GLY A 252 -17.74 1.08 -16.19
N GLU A 253 -19.07 1.08 -16.30
CA GLU A 253 -19.92 0.23 -17.16
C GLU A 253 -21.40 0.56 -16.86
N GLU A 254 -21.86 1.69 -17.40
CA GLU A 254 -23.16 1.68 -18.10
C GLU A 254 -22.88 1.12 -19.50
N ASP A 255 -23.82 0.33 -20.04
CA ASP A 255 -23.73 -0.60 -21.18
C ASP A 255 -23.01 -1.93 -20.87
N GLU A 256 -23.54 -3.10 -21.22
CA GLU A 256 -24.74 -3.47 -21.95
C GLU A 256 -24.95 -4.96 -21.68
N SER A 257 -26.10 -5.31 -21.11
CA SER A 257 -26.57 -6.69 -21.06
C SER A 257 -27.95 -6.75 -21.69
N SER A 258 -28.03 -6.62 -23.01
CA SER A 258 -29.16 -7.13 -23.78
C SER A 258 -28.74 -7.55 -25.18
N LEU A 259 -28.63 -8.87 -25.32
CA LEU A 259 -28.77 -9.55 -26.60
C LEU A 259 -30.20 -9.35 -27.13
N GLU A 260 -30.27 -9.18 -28.46
CA GLU A 260 -31.43 -9.35 -29.37
C GLU A 260 -32.55 -8.28 -29.41
N SER A 261 -32.52 -7.43 -30.44
CA SER A 261 -33.44 -7.56 -31.62
C SER A 261 -33.31 -6.38 -32.61
N PRO A 262 -33.61 -6.58 -33.91
CA PRO A 262 -33.34 -5.61 -34.98
C PRO A 262 -34.57 -4.80 -35.39
N SER A 263 -34.50 -3.46 -35.47
CA SER A 263 -35.36 -2.68 -36.40
C SER A 263 -34.98 -1.20 -36.55
N LYS A 264 -34.45 -0.89 -37.73
CA LYS A 264 -34.61 0.30 -38.59
C LYS A 264 -34.40 1.76 -38.07
N PRO A 265 -33.93 2.65 -38.98
CA PRO A 265 -33.39 3.95 -38.64
C PRO A 265 -34.46 5.05 -38.63
N ARG A 266 -34.32 6.03 -37.74
CA ARG A 266 -34.96 7.36 -37.90
C ARG A 266 -33.88 8.43 -37.88
N GLN A 267 -33.78 9.11 -39.01
CA GLN A 267 -32.94 10.28 -39.23
C GLN A 267 -33.54 11.53 -38.57
N ALA A 268 -32.61 12.41 -38.21
CA ALA A 268 -32.65 13.87 -38.30
C ALA A 268 -33.41 14.67 -37.22
N GLY A 269 -32.62 15.40 -36.43
CA GLY A 269 -33.11 16.55 -35.66
C GLY A 269 -32.19 16.98 -34.52
N GLY A 270 -30.91 17.24 -34.75
CA GLY A 270 -30.02 17.78 -33.71
C GLY A 270 -28.71 18.26 -34.31
N GLY A 271 -28.34 19.50 -34.04
CA GLY A 271 -27.22 20.21 -34.67
C GLY A 271 -25.96 19.35 -34.74
N LYS A 272 -25.34 19.30 -35.93
CA LYS A 272 -24.02 18.71 -36.10
C LYS A 272 -23.05 19.52 -35.23
N PHE A 273 -22.78 19.04 -34.02
CA PHE A 273 -21.61 19.45 -33.28
C PHE A 273 -20.45 19.11 -34.22
N ASP A 274 -19.80 20.14 -34.77
CA ASP A 274 -18.73 19.96 -35.73
C ASP A 274 -17.53 19.42 -34.96
N ARG A 275 -17.51 18.09 -34.81
CA ARG A 275 -16.53 17.35 -34.04
C ARG A 275 -15.13 17.69 -34.52
N GLU A 276 -14.97 17.96 -35.81
CA GLU A 276 -13.70 18.34 -36.41
C GLU A 276 -13.26 19.74 -35.95
N ALA A 277 -14.17 20.70 -35.87
CA ALA A 277 -13.89 22.02 -35.29
C ALA A 277 -13.53 21.94 -33.79
N SER A 278 -14.20 21.07 -33.02
CA SER A 278 -13.88 20.88 -31.60
C SER A 278 -12.50 20.25 -31.38
N ILE A 279 -12.11 19.30 -32.26
CA ILE A 279 -10.80 18.68 -32.22
C ILE A 279 -9.72 19.68 -32.62
N ALA A 280 -9.99 20.52 -33.63
CA ALA A 280 -9.07 21.57 -34.05
C ALA A 280 -8.83 22.61 -32.93
N GLU A 281 -9.88 22.95 -32.18
CA GLU A 281 -9.76 23.87 -31.05
C GLU A 281 -8.95 23.27 -29.89
N ILE A 282 -9.20 22.01 -29.53
CA ILE A 282 -8.40 21.30 -28.51
C ILE A 282 -6.94 21.18 -28.94
N GLN A 283 -6.68 20.92 -30.23
CA GLN A 283 -5.31 20.87 -30.76
C GLN A 283 -4.62 22.24 -30.67
N ARG A 284 -5.35 23.33 -30.93
CA ARG A 284 -4.86 24.71 -30.80
C ARG A 284 -4.49 25.04 -29.36
N GLU A 285 -5.36 24.70 -28.40
CA GLU A 285 -5.10 24.90 -26.97
C GLU A 285 -3.92 24.07 -26.48
N TYR A 286 -3.82 22.82 -26.90
CA TYR A 286 -2.70 21.96 -26.54
C TYR A 286 -1.36 22.47 -27.11
N GLN A 287 -1.38 22.99 -28.35
CA GLN A 287 -0.21 23.61 -28.96
C GLN A 287 0.21 24.87 -28.19
N GLN A 288 -0.75 25.72 -27.81
CA GLN A 288 -0.50 26.91 -26.99
C GLN A 288 0.11 26.54 -25.63
N HIS A 289 -0.39 25.49 -24.98
CA HIS A 289 0.17 24.99 -23.72
C HIS A 289 1.60 24.47 -23.88
N ILE A 290 1.90 23.74 -24.96
CA ILE A 290 3.26 23.30 -25.28
C ILE A 290 4.20 24.50 -25.47
N ASP A 291 3.75 25.53 -26.18
CA ASP A 291 4.59 26.68 -26.49
C ASP A 291 4.86 27.54 -25.24
N LEU A 292 3.87 27.72 -24.35
CA LEU A 292 4.08 28.31 -23.02
C LEU A 292 5.09 27.51 -22.19
N ARG A 293 5.02 26.17 -22.22
CA ARG A 293 5.96 25.33 -21.48
C ARG A 293 7.39 25.43 -22.04
N LYS A 294 7.54 25.56 -23.36
CA LYS A 294 8.84 25.83 -23.99
C LYS A 294 9.36 27.20 -23.56
N GLU A 295 8.51 28.23 -23.53
CA GLU A 295 8.89 29.57 -23.10
C GLU A 295 9.37 29.56 -21.63
N ILE A 296 8.64 28.89 -20.74
CA ILE A 296 9.07 28.69 -19.35
C ILE A 296 10.42 27.98 -19.30
N LEU A 297 10.62 26.89 -20.04
CA LEU A 297 11.91 26.20 -20.07
C LEU A 297 13.05 27.09 -20.60
N THR A 298 12.80 27.93 -21.60
CA THR A 298 13.79 28.88 -22.11
C THR A 298 14.13 29.97 -21.09
N SER A 299 13.14 30.51 -20.38
CA SER A 299 13.37 31.50 -19.30
C SER A 299 14.13 30.88 -18.12
N MET A 300 13.83 29.64 -17.75
CA MET A 300 14.58 28.91 -16.73
C MET A 300 16.02 28.61 -17.18
N ALA A 301 16.24 28.32 -18.46
CA ALA A 301 17.58 28.14 -19.02
C ALA A 301 18.38 29.46 -19.01
N GLN A 302 17.75 30.59 -19.34
CA GLN A 302 18.35 31.92 -19.25
C GLN A 302 18.69 32.30 -17.80
N LEU A 303 17.81 32.00 -16.83
CA LEU A 303 18.08 32.17 -15.39
C LEU A 303 19.26 31.33 -14.90
N LYS A 304 19.39 30.09 -15.40
CA LYS A 304 20.56 29.24 -15.10
C LYS A 304 21.85 29.79 -15.72
N GLN A 305 21.79 30.36 -16.92
CA GLN A 305 22.95 30.99 -17.57
C GLN A 305 23.40 32.27 -16.85
N LEU A 306 22.47 33.07 -16.31
CA LEU A 306 22.79 34.25 -15.50
C LEU A 306 23.43 33.89 -14.14
N ASN A 307 23.05 32.76 -13.55
CA ASN A 307 23.64 32.24 -12.31
C ASN A 307 25.01 31.55 -12.50
N LEU A 308 25.46 31.34 -13.73
CA LEU A 308 26.74 30.68 -14.07
C LEU A 308 27.81 31.67 -14.56
N LYS A 309 27.67 32.98 -14.29
CA LYS A 309 28.74 33.95 -14.57
C LYS A 309 29.67 34.08 -13.34
N PRO A 310 30.79 33.35 -13.26
CA PRO A 310 31.76 33.57 -12.20
C PRO A 310 32.40 34.96 -12.37
N PRO A 311 32.73 35.68 -11.28
CA PRO A 311 33.47 36.92 -11.36
C PRO A 311 34.85 36.65 -11.97
N GLN A 312 35.17 37.37 -13.05
CA GLN A 312 36.51 37.38 -13.65
C GLN A 312 37.53 37.81 -12.59
N LYS A 313 38.43 36.90 -12.22
CA LYS A 313 39.69 37.25 -11.54
C LYS A 313 40.60 37.98 -12.53
N PRO A 314 41.17 39.14 -12.19
CA PRO A 314 42.29 39.69 -12.93
C PRO A 314 43.54 38.81 -12.73
N GLU A 315 44.29 38.66 -13.81
CA GLU A 315 45.60 38.01 -13.87
C GLU A 315 46.53 38.59 -12.80
N GLN A 316 47.08 37.73 -11.95
CA GLN A 316 48.29 38.03 -11.19
C GLN A 316 49.31 36.91 -11.36
N GLN A 317 50.50 37.39 -11.74
CA GLN A 317 51.70 36.66 -12.07
C GLN A 317 52.19 35.78 -10.92
N GLU A 318 52.83 34.69 -11.32
CA GLU A 318 53.58 33.76 -10.49
C GLU A 318 54.61 34.49 -9.61
N SER A 319 54.54 34.27 -8.30
CA SER A 319 55.71 34.27 -7.43
C SER A 319 55.53 33.25 -6.29
N PRO A 320 56.62 32.66 -5.75
CA PRO A 320 56.57 31.47 -4.92
C PRO A 320 56.04 31.76 -3.51
N GLN A 321 55.14 30.90 -3.02
CA GLN A 321 54.59 30.94 -1.67
C GLN A 321 55.68 30.77 -0.59
N GLU A 322 55.93 31.83 0.17
CA GLU A 322 56.38 31.72 1.55
C GLU A 322 55.18 31.39 2.46
N ALA A 323 55.47 30.60 3.49
CA ALA A 323 54.54 30.05 4.46
C ALA A 323 53.70 31.11 5.19
N ILE A 324 52.40 30.87 5.28
CA ILE A 324 51.59 31.35 6.41
C ILE A 324 50.74 30.19 6.89
N SER A 325 51.18 29.56 7.97
CA SER A 325 50.34 28.77 8.85
C SER A 325 49.24 29.69 9.41
N SER A 326 48.08 29.65 8.78
CA SER A 326 46.86 30.21 9.38
C SER A 326 46.50 29.30 10.55
N THR A 327 46.60 29.85 11.76
CA THR A 327 45.99 29.26 12.94
C THR A 327 44.48 29.15 12.68
N PRO A 328 43.87 27.95 12.82
CA PRO A 328 42.44 27.81 12.61
C PRO A 328 41.69 28.64 13.66
N SER A 329 40.80 29.51 13.18
CA SER A 329 39.79 30.18 13.99
C SER A 329 39.06 29.15 14.88
N PRO A 330 38.76 29.46 16.15
CA PRO A 330 38.06 28.55 17.07
C PRO A 330 36.69 28.08 16.55
N GLU A 331 36.07 28.79 15.60
CA GLU A 331 34.83 28.34 14.92
C GLU A 331 35.04 27.16 13.97
N ALA A 332 36.23 26.99 13.40
CA ALA A 332 36.53 25.87 12.49
C ALA A 332 36.50 24.53 13.23
N PHE A 333 36.95 24.50 14.49
CA PHE A 333 36.92 23.30 15.34
C PHE A 333 35.49 22.86 15.70
N LEU A 334 34.53 23.77 15.78
CA LEU A 334 33.12 23.44 16.03
C LEU A 334 32.45 22.76 14.83
N LEU A 335 32.85 23.12 13.60
CA LEU A 335 32.28 22.56 12.36
C LEU A 335 33.00 21.29 11.87
N THR A 336 34.25 21.06 12.33
CA THR A 336 35.06 19.90 11.95
C THR A 336 34.33 18.56 12.15
N PRO A 337 33.69 18.26 13.30
CA PRO A 337 33.00 16.98 13.48
C PRO A 337 31.77 16.81 12.58
N TYR A 338 31.11 17.90 12.16
CA TYR A 338 29.99 17.83 11.22
C TYR A 338 30.46 17.59 9.79
N LEU A 339 31.61 18.15 9.40
CA LEU A 339 32.24 17.88 8.10
C LEU A 339 32.76 16.44 8.02
N GLU A 340 33.32 15.90 9.10
CA GLU A 340 33.72 14.49 9.16
C GLU A 340 32.50 13.55 9.04
N LYS A 341 31.40 13.85 9.73
CA LYS A 341 30.13 13.11 9.59
C LYS A 341 29.56 13.19 8.18
N LEU A 342 29.55 14.37 7.57
CA LEU A 342 29.09 14.54 6.19
C LEU A 342 29.99 13.81 5.20
N GLN A 343 31.31 13.81 5.42
CA GLN A 343 32.25 13.06 4.60
C GLN A 343 32.05 11.55 4.76
N ALA A 344 31.80 11.06 5.97
CA ALA A 344 31.46 9.65 6.21
C ALA A 344 30.16 9.26 5.48
N LEU A 345 29.10 10.07 5.61
CA LEU A 345 27.83 9.86 4.90
C LEU A 345 28.02 9.88 3.38
N SER A 346 28.87 10.77 2.86
CA SER A 346 29.16 10.82 1.42
C SER A 346 29.87 9.55 0.90
N ARG A 347 30.73 8.94 1.74
CA ARG A 347 31.39 7.67 1.41
C ARG A 347 30.40 6.51 1.44
N GLU A 348 29.51 6.49 2.43
CA GLU A 348 28.44 5.50 2.54
C GLU A 348 27.49 5.57 1.34
N GLN A 349 27.02 6.78 0.98
CA GLN A 349 26.20 7.00 -0.22
C GLN A 349 26.91 6.52 -1.48
N ARG A 350 28.21 6.78 -1.62
CA ARG A 350 29.00 6.27 -2.75
C ARG A 350 29.07 4.74 -2.74
N GLY A 351 29.19 4.13 -1.56
CA GLY A 351 29.10 2.68 -1.38
C GLY A 351 27.76 2.12 -1.86
N PHE A 352 26.64 2.69 -1.41
CA PHE A 352 25.31 2.28 -1.84
C PHE A 352 25.09 2.46 -3.35
N ILE A 353 25.60 3.54 -3.94
CA ILE A 353 25.51 3.75 -5.40
C ILE A 353 26.29 2.66 -6.14
N GLN A 354 27.47 2.29 -5.67
CA GLN A 354 28.27 1.21 -6.26
C GLN A 354 27.57 -0.14 -6.12
N GLU A 355 27.05 -0.47 -4.94
CA GLU A 355 26.29 -1.70 -4.69
C GLU A 355 25.06 -1.77 -5.59
N LYS A 356 24.26 -0.69 -5.64
CA LYS A 356 23.10 -0.60 -6.53
C LYS A 356 23.49 -0.80 -7.99
N SER A 357 24.61 -0.24 -8.43
CA SER A 357 25.10 -0.42 -9.80
C SER A 357 25.51 -1.88 -10.06
N LEU A 358 26.12 -2.55 -9.09
CA LEU A 358 26.51 -3.95 -9.19
C LEU A 358 25.28 -4.86 -9.23
N ILE A 359 24.30 -4.64 -8.35
CA ILE A 359 23.03 -5.38 -8.34
C ILE A 359 22.28 -5.16 -9.67
N ASN A 360 22.23 -3.92 -10.16
CA ASN A 360 21.52 -3.63 -11.40
C ASN A 360 22.19 -4.29 -12.62
N THR A 361 23.54 -4.34 -12.64
CA THR A 361 24.28 -5.03 -13.70
C THR A 361 24.15 -6.55 -13.60
N SER A 362 24.16 -7.13 -12.38
CA SER A 362 23.92 -8.56 -12.19
C SER A 362 22.50 -8.96 -12.57
N LEU A 363 21.50 -8.16 -12.18
CA LEU A 363 20.08 -8.39 -12.52
C LEU A 363 19.85 -8.26 -14.03
N SER A 364 20.44 -7.24 -14.67
CA SER A 364 20.36 -7.09 -16.13
C SER A 364 20.99 -8.27 -16.86
N ARG A 365 22.12 -8.78 -16.35
CA ARG A 365 22.77 -9.98 -16.90
C ARG A 365 21.90 -11.23 -16.72
N GLN A 366 21.35 -11.45 -15.54
CA GLN A 366 20.44 -12.58 -15.29
C GLN A 366 19.19 -12.51 -16.17
N GLN A 367 18.60 -11.32 -16.34
CA GLN A 367 17.47 -11.13 -17.24
C GLN A 367 17.84 -11.46 -18.70
N GLN A 368 19.02 -11.02 -19.16
CA GLN A 368 19.50 -11.34 -20.51
C GLN A 368 19.75 -12.85 -20.68
N GLU A 369 20.36 -13.51 -19.69
CA GLU A 369 20.59 -14.96 -19.68
C GLU A 369 19.25 -15.72 -19.71
N LEU A 370 18.25 -15.30 -18.93
CA LEU A 370 16.91 -15.88 -18.95
C LEU A 370 16.22 -15.72 -20.31
N ASN A 371 16.28 -14.53 -20.91
CA ASN A 371 15.68 -14.31 -22.23
C ASN A 371 16.37 -15.13 -23.32
N GLN A 372 17.69 -15.33 -23.24
CA GLN A 372 18.42 -16.22 -24.14
C GLN A 372 17.96 -17.68 -23.99
N ILE A 373 17.84 -18.15 -22.73
CA ILE A 373 17.34 -19.49 -22.44
C ILE A 373 15.90 -19.65 -22.96
N LEU A 374 15.02 -18.68 -22.73
CA LEU A 374 13.64 -18.71 -23.22
C LEU A 374 13.57 -18.71 -24.75
N THR A 375 14.41 -17.93 -25.42
CA THR A 375 14.50 -17.92 -26.88
C THR A 375 14.96 -19.28 -27.42
N HIS A 376 15.97 -19.89 -26.79
CA HIS A 376 16.41 -21.24 -27.16
C HIS A 376 15.31 -22.27 -26.92
N LEU A 377 14.61 -22.19 -25.79
CA LEU A 377 13.51 -23.08 -25.47
C LEU A 377 12.37 -22.94 -26.49
N VAL A 378 12.07 -21.71 -26.91
CA VAL A 378 11.10 -21.41 -27.98
C VAL A 378 11.49 -22.10 -29.29
N GLU A 379 12.77 -22.05 -29.68
CA GLU A 379 13.30 -22.73 -30.87
C GLU A 379 13.20 -24.27 -30.77
N GLU A 380 13.41 -24.84 -29.58
CA GLU A 380 13.26 -26.28 -29.33
C GLU A 380 11.80 -26.74 -29.19
N SER A 381 10.87 -25.82 -28.95
CA SER A 381 9.48 -26.17 -28.70
C SER A 381 8.78 -26.66 -29.98
N HIS A 382 8.35 -27.93 -29.98
CA HIS A 382 7.49 -28.47 -31.04
C HIS A 382 6.03 -28.04 -30.91
N LEU A 383 5.66 -27.40 -29.81
CA LEU A 383 4.29 -26.98 -29.51
C LEU A 383 3.92 -25.68 -30.23
N LEU A 384 4.82 -24.69 -30.24
CA LEU A 384 4.58 -23.39 -30.85
C LEU A 384 4.35 -23.44 -32.37
N PRO A 385 5.08 -24.25 -33.16
CA PRO A 385 4.81 -24.36 -34.60
C PRO A 385 3.48 -25.03 -34.90
N LYS A 386 3.04 -25.98 -34.06
CA LYS A 386 1.78 -26.71 -34.22
C LYS A 386 0.58 -25.85 -33.82
N TYR A 387 0.76 -25.00 -32.82
CA TYR A 387 -0.27 -24.13 -32.29
C TYR A 387 0.26 -22.68 -32.24
N PRO A 388 0.35 -22.00 -33.40
CA PRO A 388 0.82 -20.63 -33.43
C PRO A 388 -0.15 -19.76 -32.65
N ALA A 389 0.35 -19.10 -31.61
CA ALA A 389 -0.42 -18.07 -30.92
C ALA A 389 -0.88 -17.04 -31.97
N LYS A 390 -2.19 -16.74 -31.99
CA LYS A 390 -2.74 -15.65 -32.79
C LYS A 390 -1.97 -14.40 -32.38
N LYS A 391 -1.05 -13.94 -33.24
CA LYS A 391 -0.34 -12.69 -33.03
C LYS A 391 -1.42 -11.62 -33.00
N THR A 392 -1.84 -11.22 -31.80
CA THR A 392 -2.60 -9.99 -31.62
C THR A 392 -1.81 -8.93 -32.36
N ASP A 393 -2.45 -8.29 -33.34
CA ASP A 393 -1.84 -7.28 -34.17
C ASP A 393 -0.95 -6.40 -33.31
N LYS A 394 0.35 -6.40 -33.64
CA LYS A 394 1.33 -5.54 -32.96
C LYS A 394 0.69 -4.16 -32.85
N PRO A 395 0.48 -3.59 -31.65
CA PRO A 395 0.12 -2.20 -31.57
C PRO A 395 1.25 -1.46 -32.27
N ARG A 396 0.92 -0.71 -33.33
CA ARG A 396 1.84 0.14 -34.09
C ARG A 396 2.82 0.74 -33.10
N GLN A 397 4.12 0.48 -33.31
CA GLN A 397 5.21 1.02 -32.50
C GLN A 397 4.98 2.52 -32.32
N SER A 398 4.41 2.87 -31.17
CA SER A 398 4.25 4.24 -30.75
C SER A 398 5.64 4.77 -30.45
N PHE A 399 5.92 5.98 -30.93
CA PHE A 399 7.20 6.68 -30.84
C PHE A 399 7.78 6.72 -29.40
N GLY A 400 6.95 6.51 -28.36
CA GLY A 400 7.38 6.37 -26.96
C GLY A 400 8.02 5.03 -26.56
N ALA A 401 7.97 4.00 -27.42
CA ALA A 401 8.61 2.70 -27.16
C ALA A 401 10.10 2.67 -27.55
N ALA A 402 10.55 3.59 -28.43
CA ALA A 402 11.96 3.67 -28.84
C ALA A 402 12.86 4.35 -27.78
N THR A 403 12.27 5.04 -26.80
CA THR A 403 13.01 5.75 -25.73
C THR A 403 13.00 5.00 -24.40
N LYS A 404 12.15 3.97 -24.24
CA LYS A 404 12.26 3.01 -23.14
C LYS A 404 13.25 1.94 -23.59
N GLY A 405 14.46 2.00 -23.04
CA GLY A 405 15.59 1.15 -23.44
C GLY A 405 15.19 -0.29 -23.73
N ALA A 406 15.74 -0.83 -24.82
CA ALA A 406 15.49 -2.13 -25.44
C ALA A 406 15.68 -3.38 -24.54
N ASN A 407 15.87 -3.21 -23.23
CA ASN A 407 16.19 -4.26 -22.26
C ASN A 407 15.01 -4.69 -21.38
N ARG A 408 13.78 -4.31 -21.73
CA ARG A 408 12.57 -4.83 -21.07
C ARG A 408 11.75 -5.66 -22.05
N SER A 409 12.35 -6.70 -22.63
CA SER A 409 11.51 -7.84 -22.99
C SER A 409 11.06 -8.44 -21.67
N ASN A 410 9.79 -8.21 -21.36
CA ASN A 410 9.19 -8.76 -20.16
C ASN A 410 9.12 -10.27 -20.38
N VAL A 411 9.80 -11.05 -19.53
CA VAL A 411 9.77 -12.52 -19.53
C VAL A 411 8.35 -13.06 -19.67
N THR A 412 7.37 -12.36 -19.08
CA THR A 412 5.94 -12.68 -19.21
C THR A 412 5.46 -12.70 -20.66
N GLY A 413 5.87 -11.74 -21.48
CA GLY A 413 5.49 -11.66 -22.89
C GLY A 413 6.16 -12.74 -23.77
N GLU A 414 7.30 -13.28 -23.34
CA GLU A 414 7.97 -14.40 -24.05
C GLU A 414 7.33 -15.76 -23.71
N VAL A 415 6.70 -15.89 -22.53
CA VAL A 415 6.03 -17.12 -22.07
C VAL A 415 4.55 -17.19 -22.49
N GLU A 416 3.88 -16.06 -22.68
CA GLU A 416 2.48 -15.99 -23.16
C GLU A 416 2.18 -16.87 -24.40
N PRO A 417 3.03 -16.93 -25.45
CA PRO A 417 2.82 -17.82 -26.58
C PRO A 417 2.73 -19.29 -26.20
N TRP A 418 3.50 -19.73 -25.20
CA TRP A 418 3.49 -21.11 -24.71
C TRP A 418 2.21 -21.46 -23.99
N ILE A 419 1.71 -20.54 -23.16
CA ILE A 419 0.43 -20.71 -22.45
C ILE A 419 -0.70 -20.83 -23.47
N ASN A 420 -0.72 -19.94 -24.47
CA ASN A 420 -1.72 -19.97 -25.55
C ASN A 420 -1.61 -21.25 -26.39
N ALA A 421 -0.40 -21.70 -26.70
CA ALA A 421 -0.15 -22.95 -27.43
C ALA A 421 -0.57 -24.18 -26.61
N ALA A 422 -0.34 -24.17 -25.30
CA ALA A 422 -0.78 -25.23 -24.40
C ALA A 422 -2.32 -25.29 -24.30
N HIS A 423 -2.99 -24.15 -24.15
CA HIS A 423 -4.45 -24.08 -24.12
C HIS A 423 -5.08 -24.53 -25.44
N SER A 424 -4.51 -24.10 -26.58
CA SER A 424 -5.00 -24.56 -27.89
C SER A 424 -4.73 -26.03 -28.15
N ALA A 425 -3.60 -26.57 -27.69
CA ALA A 425 -3.35 -28.01 -27.71
C ALA A 425 -4.34 -28.79 -26.84
N GLN A 426 -4.68 -28.27 -25.66
CA GLN A 426 -5.69 -28.87 -24.78
C GLN A 426 -7.08 -28.86 -25.42
N ILE A 427 -7.47 -27.75 -26.05
CA ILE A 427 -8.75 -27.68 -26.76
C ILE A 427 -8.76 -28.69 -27.91
N ALA A 428 -7.71 -28.74 -28.72
CA ALA A 428 -7.62 -29.67 -29.84
C ALA A 428 -7.65 -31.15 -29.40
N THR A 429 -7.05 -31.51 -28.26
CA THR A 429 -7.14 -32.87 -27.74
C THR A 429 -8.53 -33.18 -27.19
N LEU A 430 -9.19 -32.23 -26.54
CA LEU A 430 -10.58 -32.40 -26.10
C LEU A 430 -11.52 -32.56 -27.28
N GLU A 431 -11.40 -31.73 -28.32
CA GLU A 431 -12.19 -31.82 -29.56
C GLU A 431 -11.99 -33.18 -30.24
N ALA A 432 -10.75 -33.68 -30.35
CA ALA A 432 -10.49 -35.00 -30.93
C ALA A 432 -11.08 -36.15 -30.10
N VAL A 433 -11.11 -36.02 -28.77
CA VAL A 433 -11.77 -37.00 -27.89
C VAL A 433 -13.29 -36.94 -28.08
N PHE A 434 -13.87 -35.74 -28.14
CA PHE A 434 -15.31 -35.58 -28.40
C PHE A 434 -15.70 -36.19 -29.75
N GLU A 435 -14.96 -35.90 -30.82
CA GLU A 435 -15.20 -36.49 -32.15
C GLU A 435 -15.17 -38.02 -32.11
N LYS A 436 -14.20 -38.61 -31.39
CA LYS A 436 -14.12 -40.08 -31.23
C LYS A 436 -15.23 -40.67 -30.36
N VAL A 437 -15.72 -39.92 -29.37
CA VAL A 437 -16.87 -40.34 -28.55
C VAL A 437 -18.15 -40.28 -29.38
N GLU A 438 -18.35 -39.23 -30.17
CA GLU A 438 -19.49 -39.10 -31.08
C GLU A 438 -19.48 -40.20 -32.16
N GLU A 439 -18.33 -40.45 -32.80
CA GLU A 439 -18.16 -41.59 -33.72
C GLU A 439 -18.50 -42.93 -33.05
N GLY A 440 -18.06 -43.12 -31.80
CA GLY A 440 -18.36 -44.32 -31.03
C GLY A 440 -19.84 -44.46 -30.67
N GLN A 441 -20.51 -43.35 -30.36
CA GLN A 441 -21.94 -43.32 -30.10
C GLN A 441 -22.75 -43.63 -31.36
N LEU A 442 -22.41 -43.01 -32.49
CA LEU A 442 -23.04 -43.29 -33.79
C LEU A 442 -22.86 -44.77 -34.17
N ALA A 443 -21.66 -45.33 -34.01
CA ALA A 443 -21.42 -46.75 -34.26
C ALA A 443 -22.22 -47.67 -33.32
N ALA A 444 -22.45 -47.26 -32.07
CA ALA A 444 -23.28 -48.00 -31.12
C ALA A 444 -24.77 -47.93 -31.47
N GLU A 445 -25.25 -46.76 -31.89
CA GLU A 445 -26.62 -46.56 -32.37
C GLU A 445 -26.87 -47.37 -33.65
N ASP A 446 -25.95 -47.35 -34.61
CA ASP A 446 -25.99 -48.19 -35.82
C ASP A 446 -26.02 -49.68 -35.48
N ALA A 447 -25.20 -50.12 -34.52
CA ALA A 447 -25.20 -51.50 -34.06
C ALA A 447 -26.53 -51.88 -33.36
N MET A 448 -27.11 -50.97 -32.58
CA MET A 448 -28.44 -51.18 -31.96
C MET A 448 -29.54 -51.28 -33.01
N GLN A 449 -29.54 -50.40 -34.01
CA GLN A 449 -30.49 -50.45 -35.13
C GLN A 449 -30.37 -51.76 -35.89
N ALA A 450 -29.15 -52.20 -36.22
CA ALA A 450 -28.92 -53.49 -36.87
C ALA A 450 -29.41 -54.68 -36.02
N LEU A 451 -29.23 -54.63 -34.69
CA LEU A 451 -29.77 -55.67 -33.79
C LEU A 451 -31.30 -55.66 -33.76
N ASP A 452 -31.94 -54.50 -33.78
CA ASP A 452 -33.40 -54.39 -33.83
C ASP A 452 -33.96 -54.86 -35.17
N GLU A 453 -33.27 -54.62 -36.29
CA GLU A 453 -33.60 -55.22 -37.59
C GLU A 453 -33.51 -56.75 -37.55
N VAL A 454 -32.43 -57.30 -36.99
CA VAL A 454 -32.28 -58.76 -36.82
C VAL A 454 -33.38 -59.32 -35.90
N ARG A 455 -33.76 -58.61 -34.84
CA ARG A 455 -34.88 -59.00 -33.96
C ARG A 455 -36.22 -59.04 -34.70
N LYS A 456 -36.49 -58.03 -35.55
CA LYS A 456 -37.67 -58.00 -36.43
C LYS A 456 -37.68 -59.19 -37.39
N LEU A 457 -36.54 -59.51 -38.01
CA LEU A 457 -36.41 -60.69 -38.90
C LEU A 457 -36.59 -62.02 -38.16
N LEU A 458 -36.18 -62.10 -36.89
CA LEU A 458 -36.39 -63.28 -36.06
C LEU A 458 -37.83 -63.44 -35.55
N ASN A 459 -38.74 -62.53 -35.90
CA ASN A 459 -40.14 -62.49 -35.45
C ASN A 459 -40.30 -62.64 -33.93
N LYS A 460 -39.32 -62.15 -33.17
CA LYS A 460 -39.45 -61.89 -31.74
C LYS A 460 -40.04 -60.49 -31.62
N GLU A 461 -41.36 -60.41 -31.74
CA GLU A 461 -42.07 -59.20 -31.34
C GLU A 461 -41.69 -58.84 -29.90
N VAL A 462 -41.34 -57.58 -29.71
CA VAL A 462 -41.13 -56.97 -28.41
C VAL A 462 -42.45 -57.09 -27.67
N ALA A 463 -42.49 -57.93 -26.64
CA ALA A 463 -43.52 -57.81 -25.61
C ALA A 463 -43.37 -56.40 -25.04
N GLU A 464 -44.37 -55.55 -25.28
CA GLU A 464 -44.44 -54.24 -24.64
C GLU A 464 -44.30 -54.41 -23.11
N PRO A 465 -43.68 -53.47 -22.41
CA PRO A 465 -43.64 -53.52 -20.96
C PRO A 465 -45.07 -53.38 -20.45
N GLU A 466 -45.64 -54.48 -19.98
CA GLU A 466 -46.90 -54.49 -19.24
C GLU A 466 -46.77 -53.54 -18.04
N GLU A 467 -47.57 -52.47 -18.06
CA GLU A 467 -47.93 -51.70 -16.88
C GLU A 467 -48.58 -52.66 -15.86
N THR A 468 -47.80 -53.08 -14.86
CA THR A 468 -48.34 -53.77 -13.69
C THR A 468 -48.37 -52.81 -12.51
N HIS A 469 -49.52 -52.17 -12.33
CA HIS A 469 -49.96 -51.70 -11.02
C HIS A 469 -50.13 -52.91 -10.08
N GLY A 470 -49.51 -52.87 -8.90
CA GLY A 470 -49.96 -53.66 -7.74
C GLY A 470 -48.88 -54.35 -6.90
N GLU A 471 -48.27 -53.57 -5.99
CA GLU A 471 -48.06 -53.92 -4.57
C GLU A 471 -47.39 -55.26 -4.18
N GLN A 472 -46.15 -55.20 -3.70
CA GLN A 472 -45.78 -55.18 -2.25
C GLN A 472 -44.39 -55.77 -2.00
N GLY A 473 -43.51 -54.95 -1.42
CA GLY A 473 -42.65 -55.32 -0.30
C GLY A 473 -41.48 -56.28 -0.56
N SER A 474 -40.31 -55.70 -0.86
CA SER A 474 -39.08 -56.15 -0.20
C SER A 474 -38.08 -55.01 -0.16
N ALA A 475 -37.63 -54.71 1.06
CA ALA A 475 -36.66 -53.69 1.39
C ALA A 475 -35.35 -53.86 0.60
N GLU A 476 -34.74 -52.76 0.19
CA GLU A 476 -33.36 -52.42 0.58
C GLU A 476 -33.04 -50.95 0.23
N PRO A 477 -32.10 -50.32 0.97
CA PRO A 477 -31.99 -48.89 1.16
C PRO A 477 -31.30 -48.17 0.00
N ASP A 478 -31.72 -46.93 -0.19
CA ASP A 478 -31.14 -45.94 -1.11
C ASP A 478 -29.64 -45.72 -0.78
N MET A 479 -28.81 -46.42 -1.54
CA MET A 479 -27.35 -46.47 -1.46
C MET A 479 -26.77 -45.45 -2.44
N TRP A 480 -27.03 -44.16 -2.23
CA TRP A 480 -26.38 -43.07 -2.98
C TRP A 480 -26.01 -41.91 -2.04
N MET A 481 -25.17 -42.21 -1.05
CA MET A 481 -24.33 -41.25 -0.33
C MET A 481 -22.97 -41.91 -0.07
N GLY A 482 -21.90 -41.29 -0.58
CA GLY A 482 -20.51 -41.68 -0.45
C GLY A 482 -19.77 -41.20 -1.70
N GLU A 483 -18.99 -40.12 -1.64
CA GLU A 483 -17.57 -40.15 -1.25
C GLU A 483 -16.80 -41.08 -2.21
N ASP A 484 -15.81 -40.60 -2.95
CA ASP A 484 -14.48 -40.45 -2.39
C ASP A 484 -13.57 -39.51 -3.22
N GLU A 485 -12.76 -38.74 -2.49
CA GLU A 485 -11.44 -38.29 -2.93
C GLU A 485 -10.45 -39.49 -2.93
N GLU A 486 -9.53 -39.47 -3.90
CA GLU A 486 -8.12 -39.90 -3.83
C GLU A 486 -7.74 -41.23 -3.14
N SER A 487 -7.17 -42.17 -3.91
CA SER A 487 -5.76 -42.60 -3.76
C SER A 487 -5.43 -43.90 -4.53
N GLY A 488 -4.36 -43.80 -5.32
CA GLY A 488 -3.34 -44.82 -5.61
C GLY A 488 -3.69 -46.31 -5.56
N GLY A 489 -3.53 -46.99 -6.71
CA GLY A 489 -3.43 -48.45 -6.70
C GLY A 489 -3.42 -49.11 -8.07
N THR A 490 -2.28 -49.09 -8.73
CA THR A 490 -1.96 -49.91 -9.91
C THR A 490 -2.31 -51.38 -9.68
N ARG A 491 -3.39 -51.90 -10.29
CA ARG A 491 -3.62 -53.36 -10.38
C ARG A 491 -4.13 -53.80 -11.75
N VAL A 492 -3.17 -54.34 -12.50
CA VAL A 492 -3.26 -55.30 -13.59
C VAL A 492 -4.54 -56.16 -13.53
N ARG A 493 -5.44 -55.98 -14.51
CA ARG A 493 -6.55 -56.89 -14.78
C ARG A 493 -6.01 -58.16 -15.44
N ARG A 494 -5.99 -59.25 -14.67
CA ARG A 494 -5.71 -60.61 -15.14
C ARG A 494 -7.04 -61.23 -15.61
N ASN A 495 -7.13 -61.54 -16.89
CA ASN A 495 -8.23 -62.31 -17.46
C ASN A 495 -8.42 -63.62 -16.71
N ARG A 496 -9.64 -63.89 -16.26
CA ARG A 496 -10.06 -65.21 -15.77
C ARG A 496 -11.34 -65.59 -16.50
N GLU A 497 -11.16 -66.49 -17.46
CA GLU A 497 -12.20 -67.22 -18.18
C GLU A 497 -13.15 -67.87 -17.15
N LYS A 498 -14.45 -67.54 -17.24
CA LYS A 498 -15.51 -68.30 -16.59
C LYS A 498 -16.27 -69.09 -17.63
N LYS A 499 -16.05 -70.40 -17.53
CA LYS A 499 -16.83 -71.55 -18.01
C LYS A 499 -18.33 -71.23 -18.15
N VAL A 500 -18.84 -71.42 -19.36
CA VAL A 500 -20.26 -71.38 -19.71
C VAL A 500 -20.93 -72.64 -19.15
N GLU A 501 -21.86 -72.46 -18.21
CA GLU A 501 -22.83 -73.49 -17.81
C GLU A 501 -24.00 -73.48 -18.79
N LYS A 502 -24.23 -74.63 -19.41
CA LYS A 502 -25.35 -74.91 -20.31
C LYS A 502 -26.64 -74.95 -19.51
N GLN A 503 -27.59 -74.06 -19.81
CA GLN A 503 -29.00 -74.29 -19.57
C GLN A 503 -29.72 -74.60 -20.89
N LYS A 504 -30.49 -75.68 -20.83
CA LYS A 504 -31.24 -76.30 -21.91
C LYS A 504 -32.39 -75.38 -22.34
N GLY A 505 -32.37 -74.96 -23.60
CA GLY A 505 -33.57 -74.59 -24.35
C GLY A 505 -33.70 -75.56 -25.52
N GLU A 506 -34.75 -76.38 -25.53
CA GLU A 506 -35.09 -77.27 -26.63
C GLU A 506 -35.31 -76.43 -27.90
N SER A 507 -34.41 -76.55 -28.88
CA SER A 507 -34.64 -76.02 -30.21
C SER A 507 -35.29 -77.10 -31.09
N ILE A 508 -36.24 -76.66 -31.91
CA ILE A 508 -37.14 -77.46 -32.74
C ILE A 508 -36.37 -78.31 -33.79
N TYR A 509 -35.07 -78.08 -33.94
CA TYR A 509 -34.17 -78.82 -34.84
C TYR A 509 -33.63 -80.14 -34.27
N ALA A 510 -33.88 -80.46 -33.00
CA ALA A 510 -33.49 -81.76 -32.42
C ALA A 510 -34.39 -82.95 -32.85
N LYS A 511 -35.45 -82.71 -33.63
CA LYS A 511 -36.37 -83.75 -34.14
C LYS A 511 -36.07 -84.22 -35.58
N LEU A 512 -34.95 -83.81 -36.16
CA LEU A 512 -34.62 -84.14 -37.56
C LEU A 512 -33.46 -85.12 -37.75
N ASP A 513 -32.95 -85.74 -36.67
CA ASP A 513 -32.02 -86.87 -36.79
C ASP A 513 -32.74 -88.19 -36.50
N GLY A 514 -33.19 -88.81 -37.59
CA GLY A 514 -33.73 -90.17 -37.61
C GLY A 514 -33.14 -90.95 -38.77
N ASN A 515 -32.02 -91.63 -38.51
CA ASN A 515 -31.54 -92.85 -39.14
C ASN A 515 -32.07 -93.17 -40.55
N LEU A 516 -31.26 -92.88 -41.58
CA LEU A 516 -31.15 -93.76 -42.74
C LEU A 516 -29.73 -94.32 -42.74
N GLY A 517 -29.66 -95.57 -42.29
CA GLY A 517 -28.43 -96.35 -42.25
C GLY A 517 -27.90 -96.66 -43.65
N LEU A 518 -26.58 -96.82 -43.67
CA LEU A 518 -25.78 -97.65 -44.56
C LEU A 518 -26.60 -98.65 -45.41
N ILE A 519 -26.56 -98.45 -46.73
CA ILE A 519 -26.53 -99.54 -47.70
C ILE A 519 -25.35 -99.25 -48.62
N ASN A 520 -24.41 -100.19 -48.65
CA ASN A 520 -23.27 -100.26 -49.55
C ASN A 520 -23.74 -100.54 -50.98
N GLU A 521 -23.17 -99.84 -51.98
CA GLU A 521 -22.49 -100.39 -53.18
C GLU A 521 -21.93 -99.25 -54.04
#